data_AF-A0A968X2C2-F1
#
_entry.id   AF-A0A968X2C2-F1
#
_cell.length_a   1.000
_cell.length_b   1.000
_cell.length_c   1.000
_cell.angle_alpha   90.00
_cell.angle_beta   90.00
_cell.angle_gamma   90.00
#
_symmetry.space_group_name_H-M   'P 1'
#
loop_
_entity.id
_entity.type
_entity.pdbx_description
1 polymer ?
#
loop_
_entity_poly.entity_id
_entity_poly.type
_entity_poly.pdbx_seq_one_letter_code
_entity_poly.pdbx_strand_id
1 'polypeptide(L)'
;MAAPPKAAAPRLTPLPTSDGKPKLIASACTHALPADLEEGTSAQCGWLRLPQNALKPDDLWVELPYALLKSDNPNSKTAPVLYLVGGDGGSALSDFEATFEALRPLHLIMI
;
A
#
# COMPACT_ATOMS: atom_id res chain seq x y z
N MET A 1 1.10 -50.06 -5.24
CA MET A 1 1.31 -48.69 -5.72
C MET A 1 1.29 -47.78 -4.50
N ALA A 2 2.44 -47.27 -4.07
CA ALA A 2 2.54 -46.38 -2.91
C ALA A 2 2.28 -44.93 -3.34
N ALA A 3 1.48 -44.20 -2.55
CA ALA A 3 1.18 -42.79 -2.80
C ALA A 3 2.46 -41.92 -2.67
N PRO A 4 2.61 -40.85 -3.47
CA PRO A 4 3.75 -39.94 -3.34
C PRO A 4 3.72 -39.20 -1.99
N PRO A 5 4.89 -38.93 -1.38
CA PRO A 5 4.96 -38.22 -0.11
C PRO A 5 4.41 -36.80 -0.26
N LYS A 6 3.43 -36.46 0.60
CA LYS A 6 2.87 -35.11 0.71
C LYS A 6 4.00 -34.13 1.05
N ALA A 7 4.33 -33.25 0.10
CA ALA A 7 5.34 -32.21 0.32
C ALA A 7 4.98 -31.39 1.56
N ALA A 8 5.93 -31.23 2.47
CA ALA A 8 5.77 -30.37 3.64
C ALA A 8 5.60 -28.92 3.17
N ALA A 9 4.64 -28.20 3.73
CA ALA A 9 4.43 -26.79 3.43
C ALA A 9 5.72 -25.98 3.71
N PRO A 10 6.05 -24.97 2.89
CA PRO A 10 7.15 -24.06 3.17
C PRO A 10 6.94 -23.43 4.54
N ARG A 11 7.94 -23.52 5.43
CA ARG A 11 7.92 -22.78 6.68
C ARG A 11 8.03 -21.30 6.32
N LEU A 12 6.98 -20.54 6.54
CA LEU A 12 7.04 -19.09 6.47
C LEU A 12 8.05 -18.62 7.53
N THR A 13 9.15 -18.01 7.09
CA THR A 13 10.10 -17.38 8.00
C THR A 13 9.33 -16.33 8.80
N PRO A 14 9.43 -16.32 10.14
CA PRO A 14 8.79 -15.28 10.95
C PRO A 14 9.23 -13.91 10.44
N LEU A 15 8.29 -12.99 10.24
CA LEU A 15 8.65 -11.61 9.90
C LEU A 15 9.57 -11.07 10.99
N PRO A 16 10.67 -10.38 10.64
CA PRO A 16 11.52 -9.74 11.62
C PRO A 16 10.67 -8.76 12.44
N THR A 17 10.53 -9.04 13.73
CA THR A 17 9.90 -8.14 14.70
C THR A 17 10.90 -7.05 15.04
N SER A 18 11.02 -6.06 14.15
CA SER A 18 11.80 -4.86 14.38
C SER A 18 10.92 -3.81 15.06
N ASP A 19 11.40 -3.21 16.15
CA ASP A 19 10.73 -2.08 16.81
C ASP A 19 10.77 -0.78 15.97
N GLY A 20 11.49 -0.79 14.84
CA GLY A 20 11.41 0.22 13.77
C GLY A 20 10.17 0.04 12.89
N LYS A 21 8.99 0.11 13.50
CA LYS A 21 7.72 -0.04 12.79
C LYS A 21 7.56 1.05 11.74
N PRO A 22 7.04 0.73 10.54
CA PRO A 22 6.68 1.75 9.56
C PRO A 22 5.70 2.76 10.18
N LYS A 23 5.91 4.04 9.88
CA LYS A 23 5.09 5.16 10.35
C LYS A 23 4.43 5.83 9.17
N LEU A 24 3.13 6.06 9.26
CA LEU A 24 2.41 6.91 8.32
C LEU A 24 2.45 8.36 8.82
N ILE A 25 2.96 9.25 7.97
CA ILE A 25 3.05 10.68 8.24
C ILE A 25 2.11 11.37 7.26
N ALA A 26 1.00 11.90 7.75
CA ALA A 26 0.06 12.63 6.90
C ALA A 26 0.71 13.88 6.29
N SER A 27 0.42 14.15 5.03
CA SER A 27 0.86 15.36 4.32
C SER A 27 -0.17 15.80 3.30
N ALA A 28 0.00 17.01 2.76
CA ALA A 28 -0.84 17.46 1.67
C ALA A 28 -0.67 16.59 0.42
N CYS A 29 -1.74 16.41 -0.36
CA CYS A 29 -1.68 15.78 -1.67
C CYS A 29 -0.98 16.72 -2.67
N THR A 30 0.17 16.31 -3.19
CA THR A 30 0.94 17.10 -4.17
C THR A 30 0.52 16.85 -5.61
N HIS A 31 -0.25 15.78 -5.85
CA HIS A 31 -0.76 15.40 -7.16
C HIS A 31 -2.23 15.80 -7.29
N ALA A 32 -2.68 16.04 -8.52
CA ALA A 32 -4.09 16.30 -8.77
C ALA A 32 -4.91 15.07 -8.37
N LEU A 33 -5.92 15.30 -7.52
CA LEU A 33 -6.91 14.29 -7.21
C LEU A 33 -7.98 14.25 -8.32
N PRO A 34 -8.48 13.06 -8.67
CA PRO A 34 -9.74 12.90 -9.40
C PRO A 34 -10.85 13.80 -8.86
N ALA A 35 -11.72 14.28 -9.75
CA ALA A 35 -12.74 15.27 -9.41
C ALA A 35 -13.77 14.81 -8.35
N ASP A 36 -13.89 13.51 -8.13
CA ASP A 36 -14.76 12.89 -7.13
C ASP A 36 -14.06 12.61 -5.79
N LEU A 37 -12.77 12.93 -5.69
CA LEU A 37 -11.98 12.79 -4.48
C LEU A 37 -11.70 14.15 -3.85
N GLU A 38 -11.95 14.22 -2.55
CA GLU A 38 -11.72 15.40 -1.72
C GLU A 38 -10.65 15.06 -0.68
N GLU A 39 -9.58 15.84 -0.67
CA GLU A 39 -8.50 15.72 0.30
C GLU A 39 -9.01 15.90 1.74
N GLY A 40 -8.58 15.01 2.64
CA GLY A 40 -9.03 14.97 4.03
C GLY A 40 -10.35 14.20 4.22
N THR A 41 -11.21 14.15 3.21
CA THR A 41 -12.51 13.50 3.27
C THR A 41 -12.48 12.11 2.65
N SER A 42 -12.32 12.00 1.32
CA SER A 42 -12.29 10.73 0.58
C SER A 42 -10.90 10.32 0.12
N ALA A 43 -9.91 11.23 0.17
CA ALA A 43 -8.50 10.94 -0.07
C ALA A 43 -7.62 11.48 1.06
N GLN A 44 -6.58 10.74 1.45
CA GLN A 44 -5.55 11.19 2.39
C GLN A 44 -4.17 10.89 1.81
N CYS A 45 -3.29 11.88 1.73
CA CYS A 45 -1.92 11.66 1.27
C CYS A 45 -0.93 11.66 2.43
N GLY A 46 0.24 11.10 2.19
CA GLY A 46 1.28 11.06 3.21
C GLY A 46 2.55 10.36 2.77
N TRP A 47 3.40 10.14 3.76
CA TRP A 47 4.65 9.42 3.65
C TRP A 47 4.65 8.19 4.56
N LEU A 48 4.95 7.03 3.98
CA LEU A 48 5.29 5.84 4.72
C LEU A 48 6.78 5.89 5.03
N ARG A 49 7.11 6.19 6.28
CA ARG A 49 8.48 6.25 6.78
C ARG A 49 8.87 4.93 7.41
N LEU A 50 9.94 4.32 6.92
CA LEU A 50 10.43 3.01 7.37
C LEU A 50 11.97 2.97 7.39
N PRO A 51 12.59 2.13 8.22
CA PRO A 51 14.04 1.97 8.18
C PRO A 51 14.46 1.37 6.84
N GLN A 52 15.53 1.89 6.26
CA GLN A 52 16.11 1.37 5.02
C GLN A 52 16.54 -0.09 5.20
N ASN A 53 17.05 -0.43 6.38
CA ASN A 53 17.41 -1.79 6.75
C ASN A 53 16.55 -2.24 7.94
N ALA A 54 15.64 -3.18 7.71
CA ALA A 54 14.76 -3.71 8.74
C ALA A 54 15.50 -4.34 9.94
N LEU A 55 16.76 -4.79 9.74
CA LEU A 55 17.63 -5.33 10.79
C LEU A 55 18.38 -4.24 11.58
N LYS A 56 18.35 -2.98 11.13
CA LYS A 56 18.97 -1.82 11.78
C LYS A 56 17.95 -0.67 11.86
N PRO A 57 16.93 -0.78 12.74
CA PRO A 57 15.81 0.18 12.78
C PRO A 57 16.19 1.61 13.15
N ASP A 58 17.32 1.81 13.82
CA ASP A 58 17.79 3.12 14.27
C ASP A 58 18.76 3.81 13.29
N ASP A 59 19.00 3.19 12.12
CA ASP A 59 19.89 3.69 11.07
C ASP A 59 19.12 4.61 10.09
N LEU A 60 19.52 4.65 8.83
CA LEU A 60 18.86 5.42 7.78
C LEU A 60 17.38 5.06 7.62
N TRP A 61 16.57 6.09 7.42
CA TRP A 61 15.14 5.99 7.11
C TRP A 61 14.89 6.35 5.65
N VAL A 62 13.89 5.71 5.05
CA VAL A 62 13.35 6.06 3.74
C VAL A 62 11.88 6.45 3.88
N GLU A 63 11.43 7.32 2.99
CA GLU A 63 10.06 7.85 2.95
C GLU A 63 9.46 7.54 1.58
N LEU A 64 8.36 6.79 1.58
CA LEU A 64 7.63 6.42 0.37
C LEU A 64 6.32 7.20 0.32
N PRO A 65 6.02 7.95 -0.75
CA PRO A 65 4.76 8.67 -0.85
C PRO A 65 3.61 7.69 -1.04
N TYR A 66 2.46 7.96 -0.41
CA TYR A 66 1.23 7.19 -0.59
C TYR A 66 0.02 8.13 -0.69
N ALA A 67 -1.04 7.63 -1.33
CA ALA A 67 -2.40 8.11 -1.16
C ALA A 67 -3.18 7.01 -0.41
N LEU A 68 -4.26 7.38 0.26
CA LEU A 68 -5.22 6.53 0.97
C LEU A 68 -6.62 6.95 0.53
N LEU A 69 -7.32 6.13 -0.25
CA LEU A 69 -8.70 6.40 -0.66
C LEU A 69 -9.70 5.65 0.20
N LYS A 70 -10.75 6.36 0.60
CA LYS A 70 -11.88 5.74 1.29
C LYS A 70 -12.79 5.09 0.28
N SER A 71 -13.18 3.85 0.56
CA SER A 71 -14.22 3.18 -0.22
C SER A 71 -15.57 3.85 0.02
N ASP A 72 -16.33 3.99 -1.06
CA ASP A 72 -17.74 4.36 -1.07
C ASP A 72 -18.67 3.17 -0.79
N ASN A 73 -18.12 1.94 -0.76
CA ASN A 73 -18.89 0.73 -0.50
C ASN A 73 -19.20 0.60 1.01
N PRO A 74 -20.49 0.66 1.42
CA PRO A 74 -20.87 0.54 2.83
C PRO A 74 -20.59 -0.85 3.41
N ASN A 75 -20.39 -1.86 2.55
CA ASN A 75 -20.03 -3.24 2.92
C ASN A 75 -18.54 -3.54 2.73
N SER A 76 -17.70 -2.50 2.61
CA SER A 76 -16.24 -2.62 2.52
C SER A 76 -15.72 -3.55 3.63
N LYS A 77 -15.01 -4.61 3.24
CA LYS A 77 -14.28 -5.44 4.20
C LYS A 77 -13.22 -4.59 4.91
N THR A 78 -12.85 -4.98 6.12
CA THR A 78 -11.85 -4.27 6.95
C THR A 78 -10.42 -4.31 6.37
N ALA A 79 -10.17 -5.16 5.37
CA ALA A 79 -8.86 -5.32 4.76
C ALA A 79 -8.73 -4.43 3.51
N PRO A 80 -7.75 -3.52 3.47
CA PRO A 80 -7.55 -2.62 2.32
C PRO A 80 -6.94 -3.33 1.11
N VAL A 81 -7.08 -2.72 -0.07
CA VAL A 81 -6.31 -3.12 -1.26
C VAL A 81 -5.10 -2.21 -1.42
N LEU A 82 -3.93 -2.83 -1.61
CA LEU A 82 -2.68 -2.16 -1.91
C LEU A 82 -2.42 -2.26 -3.41
N TYR A 83 -2.43 -1.11 -4.09
CA TYR A 83 -2.04 -1.02 -5.49
C TYR A 83 -0.58 -0.56 -5.59
N LEU A 84 0.23 -1.32 -6.33
CA LEU A 84 1.62 -1.00 -6.61
C LEU A 84 1.85 -1.11 -8.11
N VAL A 85 2.50 -0.09 -8.67
CA VAL A 85 3.02 -0.16 -10.04
C VAL A 85 4.37 -0.87 -10.01
N GLY A 86 4.52 -1.90 -10.83
CA GLY A 86 5.78 -2.59 -11.05
C GLY A 86 6.65 -1.91 -12.10
N GLY A 87 7.91 -2.32 -12.18
CA GLY A 87 8.93 -1.71 -13.05
C GLY A 87 10.03 -1.00 -12.25
N ASP A 88 11.14 -0.71 -12.90
CA ASP A 88 12.23 0.07 -12.33
C ASP A 88 11.87 1.56 -12.29
N GLY A 89 11.49 2.03 -11.10
CA GLY A 89 11.21 3.45 -10.85
C GLY A 89 9.79 3.91 -11.18
N GLY A 90 8.84 2.99 -11.40
CA GLY A 90 7.43 3.32 -11.57
C GLY A 90 6.83 3.97 -10.30
N SER A 91 5.90 4.90 -10.50
CA SER A 91 5.18 5.58 -9.43
C SER A 91 3.68 5.40 -9.63
N ALA A 92 3.02 4.74 -8.68
CA ALA A 92 1.57 4.57 -8.67
C ALA A 92 0.81 5.90 -8.54
N LEU A 93 1.48 6.96 -8.09
CA LEU A 93 0.90 8.29 -7.92
C LEU A 93 1.05 9.17 -9.17
N SER A 94 1.92 8.80 -10.12
CA SER A 94 2.18 9.62 -11.31
C SER A 94 1.03 9.58 -12.31
N ASP A 95 0.41 8.41 -12.49
CA ASP A 95 -0.76 8.21 -13.37
C ASP A 95 -2.05 8.00 -12.53
N PHE A 96 -2.13 8.68 -11.39
CA PHE A 96 -3.13 8.41 -10.35
C PHE A 96 -4.58 8.51 -10.87
N GLU A 97 -4.89 9.54 -11.65
CA GLU A 97 -6.23 9.74 -12.22
C GLU A 97 -6.63 8.61 -13.20
N ALA A 98 -5.74 8.30 -14.15
CA ALA A 98 -5.98 7.22 -15.12
C ALA A 98 -6.12 5.85 -14.42
N THR A 99 -5.31 5.61 -13.39
CA THR A 99 -5.36 4.37 -12.60
C THR A 99 -6.65 4.28 -11.80
N PHE A 100 -7.08 5.37 -11.17
CA PHE A 100 -8.31 5.42 -10.40
C PHE A 100 -9.53 5.12 -11.27
N GLU A 101 -9.66 5.75 -12.43
CA GLU A 101 -10.76 5.50 -13.38
C GLU A 101 -10.76 4.05 -13.90
N ALA A 102 -9.59 3.46 -14.14
CA ALA A 102 -9.49 2.07 -14.56
C ALA A 102 -9.95 1.08 -13.47
N LEU A 103 -9.74 1.40 -12.20
CA LEU A 103 -10.06 0.52 -11.06
C LEU A 103 -11.45 0.79 -10.46
N ARG A 104 -12.05 1.95 -10.76
CA ARG A 104 -13.38 2.36 -10.31
C ARG A 104 -14.49 1.32 -10.55
N PRO A 105 -14.60 0.65 -11.71
CA PRO A 105 -15.67 -0.32 -11.94
C PRO A 105 -15.61 -1.53 -10.99
N LEU A 106 -14.43 -1.81 -10.43
CA LEU A 106 -14.20 -2.96 -9.58
C LEU A 106 -14.63 -2.72 -8.12
N HIS A 107 -15.15 -1.54 -7.77
CA HIS A 107 -15.42 -1.12 -6.38
C HIS A 107 -14.23 -1.45 -5.46
N LEU A 108 -13.01 -1.30 -5.99
CA LEU A 108 -11.80 -1.67 -5.30
C LEU A 108 -11.43 -0.58 -4.29
N ILE A 109 -11.13 -0.98 -3.07
CA ILE A 109 -10.75 -0.11 -1.97
C ILE A 109 -9.27 0.26 -2.14
N MET A 110 -8.98 1.33 -2.85
CA MET A 110 -7.60 1.82 -3.02
C MET A 110 -7.19 2.54 -1.75
N ILE A 111 -6.16 2.09 -1.03
CA ILE A 111 -5.40 3.00 -0.17
C ILE A 111 -4.49 3.76 -1.12
#